data_AF-A0A5D0VPT2-F1
#
_entry.id   AF-A0A5D0VPT2-F1
#
_cell.length_a   1.000
_cell.length_b   1.000
_cell.length_c   1.000
_cell.angle_alpha   90.00
_cell.angle_beta   90.00
_cell.angle_gamma   90.00
#
_symmetry.space_group_name_H-M   'P 1'
#
loop_
_entity.id
_entity.type
_entity.pdbx_description
1 polymer ?
#
loop_
_entity_poly.entity_id
_entity_poly.type
_entity_poly.pdbx_seq_one_letter_code
_entity_poly.pdbx_strand_id
1 'polypeptide(L)'
;MSVALGLATYFILWWIFLFAILPFGVHRTQEEAGEVIPGSEPSAPDRPRFLKVIGITTVVTTIVFAGFVWLRMSGFGLDDIPFFQPPTGSYAHPS
;
A
#
# COMPACT_ATOMS: atom_id res chain seq x y z
N MET A 1 -15.21 12.64 -8.34
CA MET A 1 -14.12 12.27 -9.27
C MET A 1 -14.75 11.57 -10.46
N SER A 2 -14.15 11.68 -11.66
CA SER A 2 -14.62 10.90 -12.81
C SER A 2 -14.34 9.41 -12.60
N VAL A 3 -15.16 8.55 -13.19
CA VAL A 3 -15.00 7.09 -13.10
C VAL A 3 -13.64 6.66 -13.66
N ALA A 4 -13.22 7.26 -14.78
CA ALA A 4 -11.91 7.00 -15.40
C ALA A 4 -10.75 7.33 -14.45
N LEU A 5 -10.78 8.48 -13.76
CA LEU A 5 -9.76 8.84 -12.79
C LEU A 5 -9.76 7.91 -11.59
N GLY A 6 -10.93 7.52 -11.08
CA GLY A 6 -11.04 6.56 -9.97
C GLY A 6 -10.41 5.21 -10.31
N LEU A 7 -10.70 4.69 -11.51
CA LEU A 7 -10.14 3.42 -11.98
C LEU A 7 -8.62 3.51 -12.21
N ALA A 8 -8.14 4.62 -12.80
CA ALA A 8 -6.72 4.84 -13.01
C ALA A 8 -5.95 4.91 -11.68
N THR A 9 -6.48 5.65 -10.69
CA THR A 9 -5.89 5.71 -9.34
C THR A 9 -5.87 4.34 -8.67
N TYR A 10 -6.98 3.59 -8.73
CA TYR A 10 -7.02 2.24 -8.17
C TYR A 10 -6.00 1.32 -8.83
N PHE A 11 -5.88 1.35 -10.16
CA PHE A 11 -4.93 0.54 -10.91
C PHE A 11 -3.48 0.86 -10.54
N ILE A 12 -3.12 2.15 -10.45
CA ILE A 12 -1.77 2.58 -10.06
C ILE A 12 -1.46 2.16 -8.61
N LEU A 13 -2.39 2.38 -7.67
CA LEU A 13 -2.23 1.93 -6.29
C LEU A 13 -2.03 0.42 -6.21
N TRP A 14 -2.86 -0.34 -6.95
CA TRP A 14 -2.76 -1.79 -7.01
C TRP A 14 -1.39 -2.23 -7.50
N TRP A 15 -0.86 -1.56 -8.53
CA TRP A 15 0.47 -1.86 -9.07
C TRP A 15 1.61 -1.56 -8.08
N ILE A 16 1.53 -0.43 -7.37
CA ILE A 16 2.49 -0.08 -6.31
C ILE A 16 2.47 -1.14 -5.20
N PHE A 17 1.29 -1.54 -4.73
CA PHE A 17 1.17 -2.55 -3.68
C PHE A 17 1.62 -3.93 -4.15
N LEU A 18 1.43 -4.28 -5.43
CA LEU A 18 1.92 -5.55 -5.98
C LEU A 18 3.44 -5.67 -5.81
N PHE A 19 4.18 -4.62 -6.16
CA PHE A 19 5.64 -4.60 -5.98
C PHE A 19 6.05 -4.44 -4.52
N ALA A 20 5.30 -3.68 -3.72
CA ALA A 20 5.58 -3.53 -2.30
C ALA A 20 5.40 -4.84 -1.50
N ILE A 21 4.46 -5.70 -1.92
CA ILE A 21 4.15 -6.98 -1.25
C ILE A 21 5.03 -8.11 -1.80
N LEU A 22 5.53 -8.01 -3.03
CA LEU A 22 6.43 -9.00 -3.64
C LEU A 22 7.57 -9.49 -2.71
N PRO A 23 8.35 -8.62 -2.02
CA PRO A 23 9.41 -9.09 -1.12
C PRO A 23 8.89 -10.03 -0.03
N PHE A 24 7.70 -9.75 0.52
CA PHE A 24 7.07 -10.56 1.56
C PHE A 24 6.40 -11.84 1.02
N GLY A 25 6.08 -11.88 -0.27
CA GLY A 25 5.45 -13.04 -0.94
C GLY A 25 6.43 -14.16 -1.32
N VAL A 26 7.73 -13.86 -1.38
CA VAL A 26 8.79 -14.76 -1.90
C VAL A 26 9.54 -15.51 -0.78
N HIS A 27 9.17 -15.31 0.49
CA HIS A 27 9.91 -15.83 1.65
C HIS A 27 9.73 -17.33 1.99
N ARG A 28 9.59 -18.22 1.01
CA ARG A 28 9.84 -19.65 1.27
C ARG A 28 10.73 -20.26 0.21
N THR A 29 12.02 -19.96 0.38
CA THR A 29 13.11 -20.78 -0.14
C THR A 29 13.21 -22.05 0.72
N GLN A 30 13.70 -23.13 0.12
CA GLN A 30 13.79 -24.52 0.59
C GLN A 30 14.50 -24.76 1.94
N GLU A 31 14.75 -23.75 2.78
CA GLU A 31 15.46 -23.86 4.05
C GLU A 31 14.55 -24.19 5.24
N GLU A 32 13.25 -23.82 5.19
CA GLU A 32 12.32 -23.98 6.32
C GLU A 32 11.51 -25.30 6.33
N ALA A 33 11.70 -26.19 5.33
CA ALA A 33 10.90 -27.41 5.19
C ALA A 33 11.45 -28.66 5.92
N GLY A 34 12.61 -28.57 6.58
CA GLY A 34 13.02 -29.58 7.57
C GLY A 34 13.61 -30.89 7.03
N GLU A 35 13.74 -31.11 5.73
CA GLU A 35 14.55 -32.21 5.18
C GLU A 35 15.31 -31.76 3.93
N VAL A 36 16.47 -31.12 4.14
CA VAL A 36 17.48 -30.98 3.08
C VAL A 36 18.27 -32.28 3.04
N ILE A 37 17.99 -33.12 2.05
CA ILE A 37 18.83 -34.28 1.74
C ILE A 37 20.18 -33.75 1.22
N PRO A 38 21.34 -34.16 1.75
CA PRO A 38 22.64 -33.68 1.28
C PRO A 38 22.88 -34.17 -0.15
N GLY A 39 22.73 -33.29 -1.15
CA GLY A 39 23.03 -33.60 -2.56
C GLY A 39 22.16 -32.94 -3.63
N SER A 40 21.08 -32.25 -3.28
CA SER A 40 20.22 -31.55 -4.24
C SER A 40 20.65 -30.10 -4.47
N GLU A 41 20.89 -29.71 -5.73
CA GLU A 41 21.10 -28.30 -6.11
C GLU A 41 19.84 -27.46 -5.76
N PRO A 42 19.97 -26.38 -4.97
CA PRO A 42 18.84 -25.60 -4.50
C PRO A 42 18.41 -24.61 -5.60
N SER A 43 17.73 -25.07 -6.65
CA SER A 43 17.49 -24.22 -7.84
C SER A 43 16.04 -23.87 -8.13
N ALA A 44 15.05 -24.24 -7.30
CA ALA A 44 13.70 -23.69 -7.45
C ALA A 44 12.92 -23.62 -6.13
N PRO A 45 12.28 -22.46 -5.82
CA PRO A 45 11.28 -22.35 -4.78
C PRO A 45 10.12 -23.32 -5.07
N ASP A 46 9.79 -24.16 -4.10
CA ASP A 46 8.93 -25.33 -4.33
C ASP A 46 7.52 -24.94 -4.82
N ARG A 47 6.95 -23.80 -4.37
CA ARG A 47 5.66 -23.26 -4.85
C ARG A 47 5.54 -21.74 -4.67
N PRO A 48 5.80 -20.91 -5.68
CA PRO A 48 5.50 -19.48 -5.58
C PRO A 48 3.98 -19.28 -5.48
N ARG A 49 3.50 -18.78 -4.34
CA ARG A 49 2.07 -18.58 -4.04
C ARG A 49 1.53 -17.31 -4.71
N PHE A 50 1.70 -17.18 -6.02
CA PHE A 50 1.30 -15.99 -6.80
C PHE A 50 -0.15 -15.57 -6.57
N LEU A 51 -1.08 -16.52 -6.50
CA LEU A 51 -2.50 -16.24 -6.24
C LEU A 51 -2.73 -15.61 -4.86
N LYS A 52 -1.95 -16.02 -3.85
CA LYS A 52 -2.04 -15.42 -2.51
C LYS A 52 -1.53 -13.98 -2.51
N VAL A 53 -0.46 -13.70 -3.26
CA VAL A 53 0.08 -12.34 -3.42
C VAL A 53 -0.96 -11.44 -4.09
N ILE A 54 -1.52 -11.87 -5.23
CA ILE A 54 -2.56 -11.12 -5.94
C ILE A 54 -3.79 -10.86 -5.04
N GLY A 55 -4.22 -11.87 -4.28
CA GLY A 55 -5.32 -11.73 -3.33
C GLY A 55 -5.03 -10.68 -2.25
N ILE A 56 -3.88 -10.77 -1.57
CA ILE A 56 -3.48 -9.82 -0.53
C ILE A 56 -3.36 -8.41 -1.11
N THR A 57 -2.68 -8.24 -2.25
CA THR A 57 -2.54 -6.94 -2.92
C THR A 57 -3.90 -6.31 -3.23
N THR A 58 -4.86 -7.11 -3.68
CA THR A 58 -6.22 -6.62 -3.99
C THR A 58 -6.94 -6.16 -2.73
N VAL A 59 -6.88 -6.94 -1.63
CA VAL A 59 -7.50 -6.56 -0.35
C VAL A 59 -6.87 -5.28 0.20
N VAL A 60 -5.54 -5.23 0.27
CA VAL A 60 -4.80 -4.06 0.79
C VAL A 60 -5.14 -2.81 -0.03
N THR A 61 -5.07 -2.92 -1.36
CA THR A 61 -5.39 -1.80 -2.25
C THR A 61 -6.83 -1.33 -2.09
N THR A 62 -7.78 -2.26 -1.97
CA THR A 62 -9.20 -1.92 -1.79
C THR A 62 -9.43 -1.15 -0.49
N ILE A 63 -8.80 -1.57 0.61
CA ILE A 63 -8.90 -0.88 1.91
C ILE A 63 -8.34 0.54 1.80
N VAL A 64 -7.15 0.69 1.22
CA VAL A 64 -6.49 1.99 1.06
C VAL A 64 -7.29 2.92 0.15
N PHE A 65 -7.79 2.40 -0.98
CA PHE A 65 -8.61 3.17 -1.91
C PHE A 65 -9.95 3.59 -1.29
N ALA A 66 -10.59 2.71 -0.51
CA ALA A 66 -11.81 3.05 0.22
C ALA A 66 -11.56 4.18 1.24
N GLY A 67 -10.45 4.11 2.00
CA GLY A 67 -10.04 5.17 2.91
C GLY A 67 -9.77 6.50 2.19
N PHE A 68 -9.11 6.46 1.04
CA PHE A 68 -8.88 7.65 0.20
C PHE A 68 -10.20 8.29 -0.28
N VAL A 69 -11.15 7.48 -0.76
CA VAL A 69 -12.47 7.99 -1.20
C VAL A 69 -13.23 8.59 -0.02
N TRP A 70 -13.20 7.93 1.15
CA TRP A 70 -13.84 8.43 2.36
C TRP A 70 -13.26 9.76 2.83
N LEU A 71 -11.92 9.87 2.89
CA LEU A 71 -11.23 11.12 3.23
C LEU A 71 -11.59 12.26 2.27
N ARG A 72 -11.75 11.94 0.99
CA ARG A 72 -12.13 12.94 -0.01
C ARG A 72 -13.58 13.41 0.14
N MET A 73 -14.46 12.57 0.68
CA MET A 73 -15.86 12.91 0.93
C MET A 73 -16.06 13.64 2.27
N SER A 74 -15.19 13.42 3.26
CA SER A 74 -15.32 14.01 4.59
C SER A 74 -15.01 15.51 4.64
N GLY A 75 -14.46 16.09 3.58
CA GLY A 75 -14.20 17.52 3.48
C GLY A 75 -12.94 17.99 4.20
N PHE A 76 -12.17 17.07 4.81
CA PHE A 76 -10.87 17.38 5.39
C PHE A 76 -9.89 17.78 4.29
N GLY A 77 -9.43 19.02 4.36
CA GLY A 77 -8.52 19.63 3.40
C GLY A 77 -7.09 19.71 3.91
N LEU A 78 -6.19 20.22 3.06
CA LEU A 78 -4.85 20.62 3.51
C LEU A 78 -4.90 21.84 4.44
N ASP A 79 -6.02 22.57 4.42
CA ASP A 79 -6.29 23.75 5.22
C ASP A 79 -6.54 23.41 6.71
N ASP A 80 -7.05 22.22 7.01
CA ASP A 80 -7.25 21.76 8.40
C ASP A 80 -5.94 21.33 9.07
N ILE A 81 -4.84 21.32 8.33
CA ILE A 81 -3.52 20.98 8.86
C ILE A 81 -2.92 22.24 9.50
N PRO A 82 -2.74 22.28 10.84
CA PRO A 82 -2.31 23.48 11.56
C PRO A 82 -0.89 23.97 11.18
N PHE A 83 -0.13 23.16 10.45
CA PHE A 83 1.19 23.54 9.94
C PHE A 83 1.14 24.49 8.72
N PHE A 84 0.09 24.44 7.88
CA PHE A 84 0.00 25.28 6.66
C PHE A 84 -0.76 26.60 6.87
N GLN A 85 -1.51 26.74 7.96
CA GLN A 85 -2.17 27.99 8.35
C GLN A 85 -1.43 28.65 9.52
N PRO A 86 -0.61 29.70 9.29
CA PRO A 86 0.00 30.43 10.38
C PRO A 86 -1.09 31.12 11.23
N PRO A 87 -1.01 31.09 12.58
CA PRO A 87 -2.00 31.75 13.44
C PRO A 87 -2.06 33.26 13.15
N THR A 88 -3.12 33.70 12.47
CA THR A 88 -3.33 35.10 12.08
C THR A 88 -3.74 36.03 13.23
N GLY A 89 -3.92 35.50 14.44
CA GLY A 89 -4.43 36.24 15.60
C GLY A 89 -3.40 36.98 16.46
N SER A 90 -2.10 36.76 16.27
CA SER A 90 -1.09 37.24 17.24
C SER A 90 -0.33 38.51 16.83
N TYR A 91 -0.61 39.08 15.65
CA TYR A 91 0.13 40.25 15.11
C TYR A 91 -0.68 41.54 15.03
N ALA A 92 -1.96 41.55 15.44
CA ALA A 92 -2.88 42.69 15.24
C ALA A 92 -3.09 43.61 16.46
N HIS A 93 -2.36 43.42 17.57
CA HIS A 93 -2.42 44.34 18.72
C HIS A 93 -1.09 45.05 18.94
N PRO A 94 -0.90 46.27 18.39
CA PRO A 94 0.06 47.20 18.96
C PRO A 94 -0.47 47.67 20.32
N SER A 95 0.27 47.37 21.38
CA SER A 95 0.17 48.04 22.69
C SER A 95 0.53 49.51 22.57
#